data_AF-A0A935JCQ5-F1
#
_entry.id   AF-A0A935JCQ5-F1
#
_cell.length_a   1.000
_cell.length_b   1.000
_cell.length_c   1.000
_cell.angle_alpha   90.00
_cell.angle_beta   90.00
_cell.angle_gamma   90.00
#
_symmetry.space_group_name_H-M   'P 1'
#
loop_
_entity.id
_entity.type
_entity.pdbx_description
1 polymer ?
#
loop_
_entity_poly.entity_id
_entity_poly.type
_entity_poly.pdbx_seq_one_letter_code
_entity_poly.pdbx_strand_id
1 'polypeptide(L)'
;MLEPGVIRVVTLDMIFMSIAGVWLNSVTGTGKTRVNLAIEVAAIFFYIIFTWYFMHVNYVSLAVAWLNEMVYWTVVFVLAFIYMKRGAWKHTKA
;
A
#
# COMPACT_ATOMS: atom_id res chain seq x y z
N MET A 1 24.21 -3.86 -13.27
CA MET A 1 23.18 -4.13 -14.29
C MET A 1 22.00 -4.72 -13.54
N LEU A 2 20.89 -3.99 -13.40
CA LEU A 2 19.69 -4.51 -12.74
C LEU A 2 19.18 -5.69 -13.58
N GLU A 3 18.95 -6.84 -12.96
CA GLU A 3 18.41 -8.00 -13.70
C GLU A 3 17.07 -7.62 -14.35
N PRO A 4 16.81 -8.02 -15.60
CA PRO A 4 15.60 -7.64 -16.33
C PRO A 4 14.30 -8.03 -15.62
N GLY A 5 14.35 -8.96 -14.66
CA GLY A 5 13.23 -9.30 -13.79
C GLY A 5 12.84 -8.18 -12.83
N VAL A 6 13.81 -7.42 -12.30
CA VAL A 6 13.55 -6.35 -11.32
C VAL A 6 12.74 -5.23 -11.94
N ILE A 7 13.14 -4.78 -13.14
CA ILE A 7 12.48 -3.67 -13.84
C ILE A 7 11.00 -3.99 -14.12
N ARG A 8 10.67 -5.25 -14.44
CA ARG A 8 9.28 -5.68 -14.66
C ARG A 8 8.43 -5.54 -13.40
N VAL A 9 8.99 -5.91 -12.24
CA VAL A 9 8.30 -5.77 -10.94
C VAL A 9 8.07 -4.30 -10.62
N VAL A 10 9.09 -3.45 -10.80
CA VAL A 10 8.97 -1.99 -10.54
C VAL A 10 7.92 -1.33 -11.44
N THR A 11 7.90 -1.65 -12.74
CA THR A 11 6.91 -1.06 -13.64
C THR A 11 5.48 -1.44 -13.25
N LEU A 12 5.27 -2.70 -12.82
CA LEU A 12 3.96 -3.14 -12.32
C LEU A 12 3.58 -2.44 -11.01
N ASP A 13 4.55 -2.29 -10.10
CA ASP A 13 4.39 -1.57 -8.84
C ASP A 13 3.94 -0.12 -9.08
N MET A 14 4.58 0.61 -10.00
CA MET A 14 4.21 1.99 -10.32
C MET A 14 2.76 2.16 -10.80
N ILE A 15 2.25 1.21 -11.59
CA ILE A 15 0.86 1.20 -12.03
C ILE A 15 -0.06 0.98 -10.81
N PHE A 16 0.32 0.06 -9.92
CA PHE A 16 -0.44 -0.25 -8.72
C PHE A 16 -0.47 0.92 -7.73
N MET A 17 0.68 1.56 -7.51
CA MET A 17 0.83 2.79 -6.74
C MET A 17 -0.10 3.88 -7.26
N SER A 18 -0.20 4.06 -8.57
CA SER A 18 -1.07 5.07 -9.18
C SER A 18 -2.55 4.83 -8.82
N ILE A 19 -3.01 3.57 -8.87
CA ILE A 19 -4.38 3.20 -8.54
C ILE A 19 -4.65 3.37 -7.03
N ALA A 20 -3.73 2.87 -6.19
CA ALA A 20 -3.80 3.00 -4.74
C ALA A 20 -3.81 4.48 -4.29
N GLY A 21 -2.95 5.29 -4.91
CA GLY A 21 -2.84 6.72 -4.66
C GLY A 21 -4.13 7.48 -4.96
N VAL A 22 -4.85 7.17 -6.05
CA VAL A 22 -6.15 7.79 -6.35
C VAL A 22 -7.17 7.50 -5.25
N TRP A 23 -7.23 6.27 -4.75
CA TRP A 23 -8.13 5.91 -3.65
C TRP A 23 -7.74 6.57 -2.33
N LEU A 24 -6.46 6.58 -1.99
CA LEU A 24 -5.96 7.21 -0.78
C LEU A 24 -6.21 8.73 -0.79
N ASN A 25 -5.97 9.38 -1.93
CA ASN A 25 -6.31 10.79 -2.14
C ASN A 25 -7.82 11.04 -2.02
N SER A 26 -8.65 10.09 -2.46
CA SER A 26 -10.12 10.17 -2.27
C SER A 26 -10.50 10.10 -0.79
N VAL A 27 -9.83 9.26 0.01
CA VAL A 27 -10.01 9.21 1.48
C VAL A 27 -9.60 10.54 2.11
N THR A 28 -8.44 11.07 1.71
CA THR A 28 -7.95 12.37 2.18
C THR A 28 -8.90 13.52 1.83
N GLY A 29 -9.51 13.47 0.64
CA GLY A 29 -10.54 14.43 0.20
C GLY A 29 -11.81 14.46 1.07
N THR A 30 -12.05 13.45 1.91
CA THR A 30 -13.17 13.45 2.89
C THR A 30 -12.90 14.31 4.12
N GLY A 31 -11.73 14.97 4.21
CA GLY A 31 -11.34 15.83 5.33
C GLY A 31 -10.95 15.06 6.61
N LYS A 32 -10.94 13.71 6.57
CA LYS A 32 -10.56 12.86 7.70
C LYS A 32 -9.11 12.41 7.60
N THR A 33 -8.17 13.34 7.78
CA THR A 33 -6.71 13.06 7.77
C THR A 33 -6.31 11.95 8.75
N ARG A 34 -7.01 11.83 9.88
CA ARG A 34 -6.79 10.76 10.87
C ARG A 34 -7.02 9.35 10.29
N VAL A 35 -7.96 9.21 9.35
CA VAL A 35 -8.22 7.92 8.69
C VAL A 35 -7.11 7.61 7.68
N ASN A 36 -6.64 8.61 6.93
CA ASN A 36 -5.51 8.44 6.03
C ASN A 36 -4.27 7.94 6.79
N LEU A 37 -3.93 8.61 7.89
CA LEU A 37 -2.86 8.19 8.79
C LEU A 37 -3.07 6.77 9.34
N ALA A 38 -4.28 6.41 9.74
CA ALA A 38 -4.58 5.06 10.22
C ALA A 38 -4.35 3.99 9.13
N ILE A 39 -4.71 4.28 7.87
CA ILE A 39 -4.48 3.40 6.73
C ILE A 39 -2.97 3.22 6.49
N GLU A 40 -2.20 4.32 6.49
CA GLU A 40 -0.75 4.28 6.30
C GLU A 40 -0.05 3.50 7.42
N VAL A 41 -0.42 3.74 8.69
CA VAL A 41 0.15 2.99 9.83
C VAL A 41 -0.17 1.50 9.72
N ALA A 42 -1.40 1.14 9.35
CA ALA A 42 -1.77 -0.26 9.14
C ALA A 42 -0.94 -0.88 8.00
N ALA A 43 -0.77 -0.16 6.88
CA ALA A 43 0.03 -0.63 5.75
C ALA A 43 1.51 -0.85 6.13
N ILE A 44 2.12 0.06 6.89
CA ILE A 44 3.48 -0.08 7.41
C ILE A 44 3.59 -1.29 8.35
N PHE A 45 2.59 -1.53 9.19
CA PHE A 45 2.58 -2.69 10.08
C PHE A 45 2.61 -4.01 9.29
N PHE A 46 1.78 -4.14 8.24
CA PHE A 46 1.82 -5.31 7.35
C PHE A 46 3.15 -5.41 6.59
N TYR A 47 3.68 -4.29 6.12
CA TYR A 47 4.98 -4.23 5.44
C TYR A 47 6.11 -4.74 6.32
N ILE A 48 6.18 -4.34 7.58
CA ILE A 48 7.23 -4.78 8.52
C ILE A 48 7.13 -6.29 8.76
N ILE A 49 5.92 -6.82 8.99
CA ILE A 49 5.71 -8.27 9.17
C ILE A 49 6.18 -9.04 7.93
N PHE A 50 5.82 -8.57 6.74
CA PHE A 50 6.17 -9.21 5.48
C PHE A 50 7.69 -9.16 5.25
N THR A 51 8.30 -8.00 5.46
CA THR A 51 9.76 -7.80 5.35
C THR A 51 10.51 -8.69 6.32
N TRP A 52 10.08 -8.75 7.58
CA TRP A 52 10.72 -9.55 8.62
C TRP A 52 10.67 -11.05 8.30
N TYR A 53 9.52 -11.53 7.83
CA TYR A 53 9.36 -12.92 7.40
C TYR A 53 10.32 -13.28 6.25
N PHE A 54 10.39 -12.43 5.23
CA PHE A 54 11.27 -12.67 4.08
C PHE A 54 12.76 -12.57 4.44
N MET A 55 13.14 -11.60 5.28
CA MET A 55 14.52 -11.42 5.71
C MET A 55 15.06 -12.61 6.52
N HIS A 56 14.20 -13.27 7.31
CA HIS A 56 14.62 -14.42 8.11
C HIS A 56 14.67 -15.74 7.33
N VAL A 57 13.80 -15.91 6.32
CA VAL A 57 13.64 -17.19 5.60
C VAL A 57 14.46 -17.23 4.30
N ASN A 58 14.69 -16.10 3.63
CA ASN A 58 15.46 -16.03 2.40
C ASN A 58 16.44 -14.85 2.46
N TYR A 59 17.73 -15.05 2.17
CA TYR A 59 18.65 -13.94 1.90
C TYR A 59 18.30 -13.37 0.51
N VAL A 60 17.49 -12.31 0.46
CA VAL A 60 16.73 -12.03 -0.76
C VAL A 60 17.34 -10.97 -1.70
N SER A 61 17.43 -11.39 -2.96
CA SER A 61 17.67 -10.58 -4.15
C SER A 61 16.81 -9.31 -4.19
N LEU A 62 17.33 -8.29 -4.87
CA LEU A 62 16.69 -6.99 -5.09
C LEU A 62 15.24 -7.12 -5.61
N ALA A 63 14.92 -8.17 -6.36
CA ALA A 63 13.56 -8.43 -6.86
C ALA A 63 12.51 -8.57 -5.74
N VAL A 64 12.88 -9.14 -4.59
CA VAL A 64 11.94 -9.33 -3.47
C VAL A 64 11.80 -8.07 -2.63
N ALA A 65 12.83 -7.24 -2.55
CA ALA A 65 12.70 -5.91 -1.96
C ALA A 65 11.64 -5.07 -2.71
N TRP A 66 11.56 -5.20 -4.04
CA TRP A 66 10.53 -4.53 -4.84
C TRP A 66 9.13 -5.14 -4.71
N LEU A 67 9.02 -6.46 -4.54
CA LEU A 67 7.73 -7.09 -4.26
C LEU A 67 7.11 -6.60 -2.95
N ASN A 68 7.93 -6.25 -1.96
CA ASN A 68 7.48 -5.71 -0.68
C ASN A 68 6.76 -4.35 -0.84
N GLU A 69 7.24 -3.51 -1.75
CA GLU A 69 6.59 -2.24 -2.09
C GLU A 69 5.20 -2.46 -2.70
N MET A 70 5.09 -3.47 -3.57
CA MET A 70 3.80 -3.85 -4.16
C MET A 70 2.79 -4.32 -3.09
N VAL A 71 3.25 -5.03 -2.06
CA VAL A 71 2.41 -5.43 -0.91
C VAL A 71 1.92 -4.21 -0.14
N TYR A 72 2.79 -3.23 0.11
CA TYR A 72 2.40 -1.97 0.77
C TYR A 72 1.27 -1.26 0.02
N TRP A 73 1.45 -1.00 -1.28
CA TRP A 73 0.43 -0.32 -2.09
C TRP A 73 -0.87 -1.13 -2.19
N THR A 74 -0.79 -2.46 -2.19
CA THR A 74 -1.95 -3.34 -2.14
C THR A 74 -2.74 -3.17 -0.85
N VAL A 75 -2.08 -3.15 0.30
CA VAL A 75 -2.75 -2.96 1.59
C VAL A 75 -3.39 -1.57 1.67
N VAL A 76 -2.68 -0.52 1.25
CA VAL A 76 -3.21 0.85 1.16
C VAL A 76 -4.47 0.88 0.30
N PHE A 77 -4.42 0.31 -0.90
CA PHE A 77 -5.57 0.25 -1.81
C PHE A 77 -6.75 -0.48 -1.20
N VAL A 78 -6.54 -1.67 -0.62
CA VAL A 78 -7.62 -2.48 -0.02
C VAL A 78 -8.29 -1.73 1.13
N LEU A 79 -7.51 -1.13 2.03
CA LEU A 79 -8.04 -0.39 3.17
C LEU A 79 -8.77 0.88 2.74
N ALA A 80 -8.20 1.65 1.79
CA ALA A 80 -8.82 2.84 1.24
C ALA A 80 -10.13 2.51 0.49
N PHE A 81 -10.12 1.45 -0.33
CA PHE A 81 -11.30 0.95 -1.04
C PHE A 81 -12.41 0.52 -0.07
N ILE A 82 -12.07 -0.27 0.96
CA ILE A 82 -13.03 -0.72 1.97
C ILE A 82 -13.60 0.49 2.74
N TYR A 83 -12.77 1.44 3.15
CA TYR A 83 -13.22 2.64 3.87
C TYR A 83 -14.23 3.44 3.05
N MET A 84 -13.91 3.70 1.78
CA MET A 84 -14.78 4.46 0.89
C MET A 84 -16.07 3.70 0.57
N LYS A 85 -15.99 2.39 0.30
CA LYS A 85 -17.15 1.51 0.06
C LYS A 85 -18.07 1.43 1.26
N ARG A 86 -17.53 1.43 2.48
CA ARG A 86 -18.30 1.41 3.73
C ARG A 86 -19.07 2.70 4.00
N GLY A 87 -18.84 3.77 3.24
CA GLY A 87 -19.59 5.01 3.43
C GLY A 87 -19.31 5.70 4.77
N ALA A 88 -18.23 5.35 5.48
CA ALA A 88 -17.90 5.88 6.81
C ALA A 88 -17.62 7.40 6.81
N TRP A 89 -17.40 7.97 5.63
CA TRP A 89 -17.35 9.41 5.37
C TRP A 89 -18.72 10.12 5.54
N LYS A 90 -19.84 9.43 5.31
CA LYS A 90 -21.21 10.00 5.43
C LYS A 90 -21.69 10.16 6.88
N HIS A 91 -20.99 9.59 7.86
CA HIS A 91 -21.39 9.63 9.27
C HIS A 91 -20.84 10.83 10.05
N THR A 92 -20.28 11.83 9.38
CA THR A 92 -20.14 13.16 10.00
C THR A 92 -21.54 13.78 10.04
N LYS A 93 -22.22 13.62 11.18
CA LYS A 93 -23.37 14.46 11.50
C LYS A 93 -22.90 15.91 11.42
N ALA A 94 -23.63 16.71 10.64
CA ALA A 94 -23.53 18.16 10.63
C ALA A 94 -23.67 18.74 12.04
#